data_AF-A0A952TTI1-F1
#
_entry.id   AF-A0A952TTI1-F1
#
_cell.length_a   1.000
_cell.length_b   1.000
_cell.length_c   1.000
_cell.angle_alpha   90.00
_cell.angle_beta   90.00
_cell.angle_gamma   90.00
#
_symmetry.space_group_name_H-M   'P 1'
#
loop_
_entity.id
_entity.type
_entity.pdbx_description
1 polymer ?
#
loop_
_entity_poly.entity_id
_entity_poly.type
_entity_poly.pdbx_seq_one_letter_code
_entity_poly.pdbx_strand_id
1 'polypeptide(L)'
;EISMEHHLGMTCDPVGGLVQIPCIERNAMGAVKALNAARMSMQGDGQHSISLDRVIKTMWETGQDMSTKYKETSRGGLALNVPEC
;
A
#
# COMPACT_ATOMS: atom_id res chain seq x y z
N GLU A 1 0.56 13.42 -2.59
CA GLU A 1 -0.02 12.44 -3.54
C GLU A 1 0.93 11.29 -3.85
N ILE A 2 2.20 11.55 -4.24
CA ILE A 2 3.12 10.52 -4.76
C ILE A 2 3.28 9.35 -3.77
N SER A 3 3.48 9.64 -2.48
CA SER A 3 3.61 8.57 -1.49
C SER A 3 2.36 7.67 -1.40
N MET A 4 1.16 8.21 -1.59
CA MET A 4 -0.09 7.44 -1.55
C MET A 4 -0.28 6.64 -2.84
N GLU A 5 0.04 7.25 -4.00
CA GLU A 5 0.00 6.59 -5.31
C GLU A 5 0.79 5.27 -5.30
N HIS A 6 1.97 5.26 -4.69
CA HIS A 6 2.83 4.07 -4.56
C HIS A 6 2.31 2.97 -3.61
N HIS A 7 1.09 3.13 -3.06
CA HIS A 7 0.43 2.16 -2.17
C HIS A 7 -1.02 1.85 -2.57
N LEU A 8 -1.52 2.40 -3.68
CA LEU A 8 -2.88 2.10 -4.15
C LEU A 8 -3.07 0.60 -4.42
N GLY A 9 -4.18 0.05 -3.94
CA GLY A 9 -4.52 -1.36 -4.11
C GLY A 9 -3.74 -2.33 -3.20
N MET A 10 -2.96 -1.83 -2.24
CA MET A 10 -2.27 -2.69 -1.28
C MET A 10 -3.28 -3.46 -0.41
N THR A 11 -3.26 -4.78 -0.50
CA THR A 11 -4.10 -5.71 0.28
C THR A 11 -3.52 -5.93 1.68
N CYS A 12 -4.37 -6.35 2.64
CA CYS A 12 -3.95 -6.65 4.01
C CYS A 12 -4.21 -8.12 4.36
N ASP A 13 -3.31 -8.98 3.91
CA ASP A 13 -3.43 -10.43 4.11
C ASP A 13 -2.04 -11.00 4.48
N PRO A 14 -1.62 -10.83 5.75
CA PRO A 14 -0.31 -11.23 6.21
C PRO A 14 -0.19 -12.75 6.45
N VAL A 15 1.03 -13.27 6.35
CA VAL A 15 1.36 -14.68 6.61
C VAL A 15 0.96 -15.04 8.04
N GLY A 16 0.25 -16.16 8.22
CA GLY A 16 -0.22 -16.62 9.54
C GLY A 16 -1.21 -15.68 10.25
N GLY A 17 -1.68 -14.61 9.58
CA GLY A 17 -2.43 -13.54 10.24
C GLY A 17 -1.58 -12.68 11.18
N LEU A 18 -0.26 -12.81 11.16
CA LEU A 18 0.66 -12.13 12.08
C LEU A 18 1.17 -10.81 11.50
N VAL A 19 1.44 -9.83 12.38
CA VAL A 19 2.02 -8.54 11.98
C VAL A 19 3.55 -8.66 11.81
N GLN A 20 3.97 -9.56 10.94
CA GLN A 20 5.38 -9.83 10.65
C GLN A 20 5.62 -9.70 9.15
N ILE A 21 5.21 -10.70 8.36
CA ILE A 21 5.37 -10.74 6.91
C ILE A 21 4.02 -10.48 6.23
N PRO A 22 3.88 -9.50 5.32
CA PRO A 22 4.90 -8.57 4.83
C PRO A 22 4.96 -7.22 5.57
N CYS A 23 4.40 -7.16 6.78
CA CYS A 23 4.17 -5.91 7.51
C CYS A 23 5.45 -5.15 7.83
N ILE A 24 6.53 -5.85 8.22
CA ILE A 24 7.80 -5.24 8.64
C ILE A 24 8.50 -4.62 7.42
N GLU A 25 8.65 -5.37 6.32
CA GLU A 25 9.30 -4.83 5.12
C GLU A 25 8.44 -3.73 4.46
N ARG A 26 7.11 -3.79 4.56
CA ARG A 26 6.24 -2.70 4.11
C ARG A 26 6.49 -1.40 4.87
N ASN A 27 6.79 -1.45 6.17
CA ASN A 27 7.15 -0.25 6.94
C ASN A 27 8.50 0.32 6.47
N ALA A 28 9.51 -0.53 6.31
CA ALA A 28 10.82 -0.11 5.81
C ALA A 28 10.71 0.52 4.41
N MET A 29 9.99 -0.13 3.49
CA MET A 29 9.74 0.40 2.14
C MET A 29 8.88 1.67 2.16
N GLY A 30 7.90 1.76 3.07
CA GLY A 30 7.07 2.94 3.25
C GLY A 30 7.89 4.17 3.64
N ALA A 31 8.83 4.02 4.58
CA ALA A 31 9.74 5.10 4.97
C ALA A 31 10.62 5.59 3.81
N VAL A 32 11.18 4.65 3.03
CA VAL A 32 12.00 4.99 1.84
C VAL A 32 11.17 5.70 0.78
N LYS A 33 9.95 5.22 0.51
CA LYS A 33 9.02 5.85 -0.44
C LYS A 33 8.62 7.26 0.00
N ALA A 34 8.34 7.47 1.28
CA ALA A 34 7.98 8.78 1.82
C ALA A 34 9.13 9.78 1.65
N LEU A 35 10.37 9.37 1.98
CA LEU A 35 11.55 10.21 1.78
C LEU A 35 11.77 10.55 0.30
N ASN A 36 11.65 9.57 -0.59
CA ASN A 36 11.81 9.78 -2.02
C ASN A 36 10.67 10.65 -2.60
N ALA A 37 9.43 10.47 -2.15
CA ALA A 37 8.31 11.33 -2.53
C ALA A 37 8.55 12.79 -2.14
N ALA A 38 9.04 13.04 -0.92
CA ALA A 38 9.41 14.38 -0.49
C ALA A 38 10.54 14.98 -1.35
N ARG A 39 11.56 14.18 -1.69
CA ARG A 39 12.63 14.63 -2.59
C ARG A 39 12.10 14.96 -3.98
N MET A 40 11.25 14.12 -4.56
CA MET A 40 10.64 14.37 -5.87
C MET A 40 9.79 15.64 -5.85
N SER A 41 9.02 15.89 -4.79
CA SER A 41 8.21 17.11 -4.70
C SER A 41 9.06 18.38 -4.49
N MET A 42 10.18 18.28 -3.77
CA MET A 42 11.07 19.43 -3.50
C MET A 42 12.02 19.73 -4.67
N GLN A 43 12.47 18.71 -5.39
CA GLN A 43 13.43 18.84 -6.50
C GLN A 43 12.73 18.97 -7.86
N GLY A 44 11.46 18.58 -7.95
CA GLY A 44 10.64 18.77 -9.14
C GLY A 44 10.18 20.22 -9.32
N ASP A 45 9.68 20.50 -10.52
CA ASP A 45 9.03 21.76 -10.90
C ASP A 45 7.53 21.78 -10.59
N GLY A 46 7.01 20.75 -9.91
CA GLY A 46 5.60 20.55 -9.61
C GLY A 46 4.76 20.02 -10.77
N GLN A 47 5.33 19.83 -11.97
CA GLN A 47 4.62 19.26 -13.13
C GLN A 47 4.41 17.75 -13.00
N HIS A 48 5.32 17.06 -12.30
CA HIS A 48 5.15 15.65 -11.94
C HIS A 48 4.21 15.54 -10.73
N SER A 49 2.96 15.93 -10.91
CA SER A 49 1.93 15.82 -9.88
C SER A 49 0.59 15.42 -10.46
N ILE A 50 -0.18 14.69 -9.65
CA ILE A 50 -1.58 14.38 -9.90
C ILE A 50 -2.38 15.00 -8.75
N SER A 51 -3.64 15.39 -8.99
CA SER A 51 -4.51 15.87 -7.93
C SER A 51 -4.62 14.82 -6.81
N LEU A 52 -4.32 15.24 -5.57
CA LEU A 52 -4.44 14.38 -4.38
C LEU A 52 -5.87 13.84 -4.22
N ASP A 53 -6.89 14.64 -4.55
CA ASP A 53 -8.29 14.21 -4.47
C ASP A 53 -8.58 13.05 -5.43
N ARG A 54 -7.94 13.03 -6.61
CA ARG A 54 -8.07 11.89 -7.53
C ARG A 54 -7.43 10.64 -6.93
N VAL A 55 -6.25 10.76 -6.33
CA VAL A 55 -5.58 9.63 -5.66
C VAL A 55 -6.43 9.10 -4.49
N ILE A 56 -7.03 9.98 -3.68
CA ILE A 56 -7.94 9.59 -2.58
C ILE A 56 -9.18 8.89 -3.12
N LYS A 57 -9.80 9.43 -4.18
CA LYS A 57 -10.95 8.81 -4.83
C LYS A 57 -10.61 7.41 -5.35
N THR A 58 -9.49 7.27 -6.04
CA THR A 58 -9.01 5.97 -6.53
C THR A 58 -8.74 5.00 -5.38
N MET A 59 -8.14 5.46 -4.27
CA MET A 59 -7.94 4.63 -3.07
C MET A 59 -9.26 4.10 -2.53
N TRP A 60 -10.29 4.96 -2.44
CA TRP A 60 -11.62 4.60 -1.97
C TRP A 60 -12.29 3.58 -2.88
N GLU A 61 -12.37 3.86 -4.18
CA GLU A 61 -12.96 2.96 -5.19
C GLU A 61 -12.26 1.59 -5.19
N THR A 62 -10.92 1.58 -5.20
CA THR A 62 -10.14 0.34 -5.14
C THR A 62 -10.42 -0.44 -3.85
N GLY A 63 -10.57 0.25 -2.72
CA GLY A 63 -10.94 -0.38 -1.45
C GLY A 63 -12.35 -0.98 -1.46
N GLN A 64 -13.30 -0.34 -2.15
CA GLN A 64 -14.65 -0.88 -2.34
C GLN A 64 -14.64 -2.14 -3.23
N ASP A 65 -13.89 -2.09 -4.34
CA ASP A 65 -13.78 -3.20 -5.29
C ASP A 65 -12.95 -4.38 -4.76
N MET A 66 -12.11 -4.16 -3.76
CA MET A 66 -11.30 -5.21 -3.16
C MET A 66 -12.18 -6.29 -2.54
N SER A 67 -11.98 -7.54 -2.98
CA SER A 67 -12.67 -8.70 -2.41
C SER A 67 -12.41 -8.82 -0.92
N THR A 68 -13.46 -9.15 -0.15
CA THR A 68 -13.40 -9.25 1.31
C THR A 68 -12.28 -10.17 1.83
N LYS A 69 -11.93 -11.22 1.08
CA LYS A 69 -10.84 -12.15 1.43
C LYS A 69 -9.43 -11.57 1.36
N TYR A 70 -9.23 -10.44 0.67
CA TYR A 70 -7.92 -9.77 0.53
C TYR A 70 -7.83 -8.47 1.34
N LYS A 71 -8.92 -8.10 2.03
CA LYS A 71 -8.92 -7.07 3.09
C LYS A 71 -8.33 -7.65 4.37
N GLU A 72 -8.42 -6.93 5.48
CA GLU A 72 -7.93 -7.28 6.84
C GLU A 72 -8.60 -8.52 7.46
N THR A 73 -8.63 -9.64 6.74
CA THR A 73 -9.23 -10.90 7.21
C THR A 73 -8.21 -12.01 7.36
N SER A 74 -7.06 -11.92 6.68
CA SER A 74 -6.04 -13.00 6.63
C SER A 74 -6.62 -14.33 6.12
N ARG A 75 -7.64 -14.26 5.25
CA ARG A 75 -8.35 -15.43 4.70
C ARG A 75 -8.04 -15.65 3.22
N GLY A 76 -6.98 -15.05 2.69
CA GLY A 76 -6.65 -15.06 1.28
C GLY A 76 -5.15 -15.12 1.01
N GLY A 77 -4.75 -14.46 -0.08
CA GLY A 77 -3.38 -14.08 -0.47
C GLY A 77 -2.21 -14.86 0.13
N LEU A 78 -1.32 -14.16 0.84
CA LEU A 78 -0.16 -14.78 1.47
C LEU A 78 -0.55 -15.61 2.70
N ALA A 79 -1.64 -15.26 3.38
CA ALA A 79 -2.08 -15.96 4.59
C ALA A 79 -2.37 -17.44 4.34
N LEU A 80 -2.92 -17.79 3.16
CA LEU A 80 -3.23 -19.17 2.78
C LEU A 80 -2.13 -19.84 1.96
N ASN A 81 -1.32 -19.08 1.23
CA ASN A 81 -0.33 -19.64 0.30
C ASN A 81 1.07 -19.81 0.92
N VAL A 82 1.31 -19.27 2.12
CA VAL A 82 2.54 -19.47 2.88
C VAL A 82 2.18 -20.13 4.21
N PRO A 83 2.23 -21.47 4.31
CA PRO A 83 1.97 -22.16 5.58
C PRO A 83 3.06 -21.80 6.60
N GLU A 84 2.66 -21.53 7.84
CA GLU A 84 3.61 -21.50 8.96
C GLU A 84 4.12 -22.93 9.19
N CYS A 85 5.45 -23.08 9.21
CA CYS A 85 6.15 -24.32 9.50
C CYS A 85 6.18 -24.59 11.00
#